data_AF-A0A519W4W3-F1
#
_entry.id   AF-A0A519W4W3-F1
#
_cell.length_a   1.000
_cell.length_b   1.000
_cell.length_c   1.000
_cell.angle_alpha   90.00
_cell.angle_beta   90.00
_cell.angle_gamma   90.00
#
_symmetry.space_group_name_H-M   'P 1'
#
loop_
_entity.id
_entity.type
_entity.pdbx_description
1 polymer ?
#
loop_
_entity_poly.entity_id
_entity_poly.type
_entity_poly.pdbx_seq_one_letter_code
_entity_poly.pdbx_strand_id
1 'polypeptide(L)' 'SYFLSGGINLEHAAAISKIEDSRLYALDINSRFEIEAGVKDVHKIGEFMIAIE' A
#
# COMPACT_ATOMS: atom_id res chain seq x y z
N SER A 1 -4.06 -17.94 0.96
CA SER A 1 -4.07 -16.47 0.87
C SER A 1 -2.82 -15.91 1.55
N TYR A 2 -2.38 -14.71 1.18
CA TYR A 2 -1.19 -14.06 1.71
C TYR A 2 -1.40 -12.55 1.80
N PHE A 3 -0.59 -11.92 2.65
CA PHE A 3 -0.53 -10.47 2.79
C PHE A 3 0.76 -10.02 2.10
N LEU A 4 0.66 -9.02 1.22
CA LEU A 4 1.84 -8.41 0.61
C LEU A 4 2.31 -7.27 1.49
N SER A 5 3.53 -7.35 2.00
CA SER A 5 4.17 -6.35 2.86
C SER A 5 5.57 -6.04 2.34
N GLY A 6 6.23 -5.07 2.95
CA GLY A 6 7.64 -4.75 2.74
C GLY A 6 7.86 -3.72 1.64
N GLY A 7 8.28 -2.52 2.04
CA GLY A 7 8.73 -1.47 1.10
C GLY A 7 7.65 -0.89 0.18
N ILE A 8 6.37 -1.22 0.37
CA ILE A 8 5.25 -0.67 -0.41
C ILE A 8 5.23 0.85 -0.29
N ASN A 9 5.04 1.55 -1.41
CA ASN A 9 5.03 3.01 -1.52
C ASN A 9 4.02 3.40 -2.61
N LEU A 10 3.71 4.69 -2.73
CA LEU A 10 2.72 5.22 -3.67
C LEU A 10 3.02 4.85 -5.13
N GLU A 11 4.30 4.85 -5.51
CA GLU A 11 4.76 4.48 -6.87
C GLU A 11 4.39 3.05 -7.29
N HIS A 12 4.15 2.15 -6.33
CA HIS A 12 3.80 0.76 -6.61
C HIS A 12 2.31 0.55 -6.90
N ALA A 13 1.45 1.54 -6.66
CA ALA A 13 0.00 1.41 -6.75
C ALA A 13 -0.46 0.85 -8.11
N ALA A 14 0.08 1.37 -9.22
CA ALA A 14 -0.27 0.94 -10.57
C ALA A 14 0.18 -0.48 -10.93
N ALA A 15 1.21 -1.01 -10.25
CA ALA A 15 1.61 -2.40 -10.40
C ALA A 15 0.75 -3.32 -9.53
N ILE A 16 0.43 -2.86 -8.31
CA ILE A 16 -0.41 -3.58 -7.36
C ILE A 16 -1.84 -3.76 -7.87
N SER A 17 -2.44 -2.73 -8.48
CA SER A 17 -3.80 -2.81 -9.04
C SER A 17 -3.93 -3.81 -10.21
N LYS A 18 -2.80 -4.25 -10.77
CA LYS A 18 -2.74 -5.25 -11.85
C LYS A 18 -2.44 -6.66 -11.35
N ILE A 19 -2.30 -6.87 -10.03
CA ILE A 19 -2.04 -8.21 -9.49
C ILE A 19 -3.33 -9.05 -9.58
N GLU A 20 -3.34 -10.00 -10.51
CA GLU A 20 -4.40 -11.00 -10.64
C GLU A 20 -4.00 -12.31 -9.92
N ASP A 21 -3.86 -12.24 -8.60
CA ASP A 21 -3.66 -13.44 -7.76
C ASP A 21 -4.75 -13.49 -6.69
N SER A 22 -5.67 -14.45 -6.81
CA SER A 22 -6.78 -14.64 -5.87
C SER A 22 -6.33 -14.98 -4.45
N ARG A 23 -5.05 -15.30 -4.25
CA ARG A 23 -4.46 -15.52 -2.93
C ARG A 23 -4.04 -14.20 -2.28
N LEU A 24 -3.85 -13.10 -3.01
CA LEU A 24 -3.56 -11.78 -2.43
C LEU A 24 -4.79 -11.31 -1.65
N TYR A 25 -4.66 -11.22 -0.33
CA TYR A 25 -5.77 -10.86 0.55
C TYR A 25 -5.69 -9.42 1.06
N ALA A 26 -4.48 -8.94 1.35
CA ALA A 26 -4.27 -7.62 1.92
C ALA A 26 -2.90 -7.05 1.53
N LEU A 27 -2.81 -5.73 1.54
CA LEU A 27 -1.57 -4.97 1.47
C LEU A 27 -1.27 -4.43 2.86
N ASP A 28 -0.04 -4.62 3.32
CA ASP A 28 0.44 -4.10 4.60
C ASP A 28 1.41 -2.93 4.36
N ILE A 29 0.97 -1.73 4.75
CA ILE A 29 1.71 -0.49 4.58
C ILE A 29 2.22 0.02 5.92
N ASN A 30 3.46 0.50 5.96
CA ASN A 30 4.05 0.99 7.20
C ASN A 30 4.88 2.26 7.01
N SER A 31 6.21 2.19 7.17
CA SER A 31 7.12 3.35 7.25
C SER A 31 7.15 4.25 6.01
N ARG A 32 6.68 3.76 4.86
CA ARG A 32 6.56 4.58 3.64
C ARG A 32 5.30 5.46 3.62
N PHE A 33 4.40 5.29 4.58
CA PHE A 33 3.16 6.05 4.74
C PHE A 33 3.16 6.83 6.06
N GLU A 34 4.35 7.21 6.50
CA GLU A 34 4.59 7.97 7.73
C GLU A 34 5.24 9.31 7.37
N ILE A 35 4.86 10.36 8.10
CA ILE A 35 5.53 11.68 8.06
C ILE A 35 6.86 11.57 8.83
N GLU A 36 6.79 10.93 9.99
CA GLU A 36 7.92 10.54 10.84
C GLU A 36 7.60 9.20 11.52
N ALA A 37 8.61 8.52 12.08
CA ALA A 37 8.46 7.17 12.62
C ALA A 37 7.27 7.06 13.60
N GLY A 38 6.28 6.24 13.24
CA GLY A 38 5.06 6.03 14.04
C GLY A 38 3.93 7.05 13.83
N VAL A 39 4.13 8.11 13.03
CA VAL A 39 3.11 9.12 12.71
C VAL A 39 2.68 8.96 11.26
N LYS A 40 1.46 8.43 11.04
CA LYS A 40 0.92 8.16 9.69
C LYS A 40 0.56 9.44 8.94
N ASP A 41 0.83 9.44 7.64
CA ASP A 41 0.35 10.44 6.69
C ASP A 41 -1.00 10.02 6.11
N VAL A 42 -2.10 10.58 6.63
CA VAL A 42 -3.46 10.25 6.19
C VAL A 42 -3.73 10.65 4.74
N HIS A 43 -3.08 11.70 4.24
CA HIS A 43 -3.25 12.15 2.85
C HIS A 43 -2.60 11.15 1.91
N LYS A 44 -1.35 10.75 2.19
CA LYS A 44 -0.63 9.75 1.40
C LYS A 44 -1.32 8.39 1.40
N ILE A 45 -1.92 7.99 2.53
CA ILE A 45 -2.74 6.77 2.61
C ILE A 45 -3.98 6.90 1.70
N GLY A 46 -4.69 8.03 1.77
CA GLY A 46 -5.85 8.29 0.91
C GLY A 46 -5.51 8.25 -0.57
N GLU A 47 -4.42 8.89 -0.98
CA GLU A 47 -3.92 8.84 -2.37
C GLU A 47 -3.63 7.41 -2.83
N PHE A 48 -3.02 6.60 -1.96
CA PHE A 48 -2.72 5.21 -2.31
C PHE A 48 -3.97 4.34 -2.42
N MET A 49 -4.95 4.53 -1.53
CA MET A 49 -6.23 3.82 -1.63
C MET A 49 -6.95 4.13 -2.95
N ILE A 50 -6.98 5.40 -3.38
CA ILE A 50 -7.56 5.82 -4.67
C ILE A 50 -6.78 5.23 -5.85
N ALA A 51 -5.45 5.11 -5.73
CA ALA A 51 -4.60 4.65 -6.83
C ALA A 51 -4.58 3.12 -7.03
N ILE A 52 -5.02 2.34 -6.04
CA ILE A 52 -5.12 0.87 -6.13
C ILE A 52 -6.54 0.37 -6.44
N GLU A 53 -7.53 1.26 -6.41
CA GLU A 53 -8.90 1.01 -6.87
C GLU A 53 -8.95 0.91 -8.40
#